data_AF-W5TBE7-F1
#
_entry.id   AF-W5TBE7-F1
#
_cell.length_a   1.000
_cell.length_b   1.000
_cell.length_c   1.000
_cell.angle_alpha   90.00
_cell.angle_beta   90.00
_cell.angle_gamma   90.00
#
_symmetry.space_group_name_H-M   'P 1'
#
loop_
_entity.id
_entity.type
_entity.pdbx_description
1 polymer ?
#
loop_
_entity_poly.entity_id
_entity_poly.type
_entity_poly.pdbx_seq_one_letter_code
_entity_poly.pdbx_strand_id
1 'polypeptide(L)'
;MTSVSAGIPAAAEYIASDEVIAAVAAHAACAVPGVAYLEPGVLGLLGHLARSGRQWWSGREVAAAAGVRVRHSGGWLKVHVDLAVAAGWHAGEVGQAVQRAVGRMVTEQTGMVVDAVSVAILDMEPGEL
;
A
#
# COMPACT_ATOMS: atom_id res chain seq x y z
N MET A 1 4.75 -28.90 47.65
CA MET A 1 5.74 -28.36 46.68
C MET A 1 4.96 -27.80 45.51
N THR A 2 4.71 -26.49 45.56
CA THR A 2 3.86 -25.74 44.63
C THR A 2 4.69 -25.37 43.41
N SER A 3 4.32 -25.88 42.22
CA SER A 3 4.93 -25.43 40.96
C SER A 3 4.17 -24.20 40.49
N VAL A 4 4.80 -23.03 40.58
CA VAL A 4 4.33 -21.79 39.96
C VAL A 4 4.79 -21.85 38.50
N SER A 5 3.84 -22.13 37.61
CA SER A 5 4.03 -21.89 36.18
C SER A 5 4.13 -20.37 35.96
N ALA A 6 5.34 -19.89 35.68
CA ALA A 6 5.57 -18.53 35.25
C ALA A 6 4.94 -18.35 33.87
N GLY A 7 3.76 -17.73 33.81
CA GLY A 7 3.17 -17.28 32.57
C GLY A 7 4.11 -16.29 31.89
N ILE A 8 4.53 -16.60 30.66
CA ILE A 8 5.22 -15.65 29.81
C ILE A 8 4.17 -14.60 29.41
N PRO A 9 4.30 -13.31 29.76
CA PRO A 9 3.55 -12.28 29.08
C PRO A 9 4.19 -12.13 27.69
N ALA A 10 3.79 -12.99 26.75
CA ALA A 10 4.02 -12.72 25.35
C ALA A 10 3.08 -11.56 25.02
N ALA A 11 3.59 -10.34 25.11
CA ALA A 11 2.96 -9.21 24.44
C ALA A 11 2.90 -9.60 22.95
N ALA A 12 1.72 -10.07 22.52
CA ALA A 12 1.50 -10.42 21.13
C ALA A 12 1.57 -9.11 20.34
N GLU A 13 2.68 -8.90 19.65
CA GLU A 13 2.81 -7.83 18.69
C GLU A 13 1.82 -8.14 17.55
N TYR A 14 0.74 -7.37 17.48
CA TYR A 14 -0.26 -7.52 16.43
C TYR A 14 0.26 -6.85 15.17
N ILE A 15 0.97 -7.62 14.34
CA ILE A 15 1.43 -7.16 13.03
C ILE A 15 0.25 -7.27 12.07
N ALA A 16 -0.24 -6.13 11.57
CA ALA A 16 -1.25 -6.12 10.53
C ALA A 16 -0.75 -6.90 9.30
N SER A 17 -1.60 -7.75 8.72
CA SER A 17 -1.24 -8.45 7.50
C SER A 17 -1.04 -7.45 6.36
N ASP A 18 -0.23 -7.81 5.37
CA ASP A 18 0.02 -6.95 4.23
C ASP A 18 -1.27 -6.59 3.48
N GLU A 19 -2.28 -7.46 3.51
CA GLU A 19 -3.61 -7.25 2.94
C GLU A 19 -4.35 -6.11 3.65
N VAL A 20 -4.26 -6.07 4.98
CA VAL A 20 -4.83 -4.98 5.79
C VAL A 20 -4.10 -3.67 5.49
N ILE A 21 -2.78 -3.69 5.44
CA ILE A 21 -1.98 -2.50 5.10
C ILE A 21 -2.34 -1.99 3.69
N ALA A 22 -2.47 -2.89 2.71
CA ALA A 22 -2.85 -2.54 1.35
C ALA A 22 -4.27 -1.95 1.28
N ALA A 23 -5.22 -2.51 2.02
CA ALA A 23 -6.59 -1.99 2.08
C ALA A 23 -6.66 -0.60 2.73
N VAL A 24 -5.96 -0.38 3.84
CA VAL A 24 -5.86 0.92 4.51
C VAL A 24 -5.22 1.96 3.60
N ALA A 25 -4.12 1.59 2.93
CA ALA A 25 -3.46 2.47 1.97
C ALA A 25 -4.35 2.81 0.76
N ALA A 26 -5.08 1.84 0.21
CA ALA A 26 -6.02 2.07 -0.87
C ALA A 26 -7.14 3.03 -0.45
N HIS A 27 -7.72 2.79 0.74
CA HIS A 27 -8.74 3.67 1.30
C HIS A 27 -8.22 5.10 1.49
N ALA A 28 -7.02 5.25 2.06
CA ALA A 28 -6.40 6.56 2.28
C ALA A 28 -6.11 7.29 0.97
N ALA A 29 -5.65 6.58 -0.07
CA ALA A 29 -5.38 7.16 -1.38
C ALA A 29 -6.67 7.64 -2.07
N CYS A 30 -7.73 6.83 -2.08
CA CYS A 30 -9.04 7.23 -2.63
C CYS A 30 -9.65 8.45 -1.92
N ALA A 31 -9.31 8.70 -0.65
CA ALA A 31 -9.82 9.83 0.11
C ALA A 31 -9.10 11.15 -0.23
N VAL A 32 -8.05 11.15 -1.05
CA VAL A 32 -7.31 12.35 -1.44
C VAL A 32 -8.01 13.06 -2.60
N PRO A 33 -8.35 14.36 -2.48
CA PRO A 33 -8.88 15.15 -3.58
C PRO A 33 -7.95 15.13 -4.80
N GLY A 34 -8.54 14.94 -5.99
CA GLY A 34 -7.80 14.85 -7.25
C GLY A 34 -7.40 13.43 -7.65
N VAL A 35 -7.57 12.43 -6.77
CA VAL A 35 -7.51 11.02 -7.18
C VAL A 35 -8.84 10.64 -7.82
N ALA A 36 -8.83 10.26 -9.10
CA ALA A 36 -10.03 9.84 -9.82
C ALA A 36 -10.41 8.40 -9.45
N TYR A 37 -9.45 7.49 -9.58
CA TYR A 37 -9.57 6.09 -9.21
C TYR A 37 -8.18 5.47 -9.03
N LEU A 38 -8.14 4.35 -8.30
CA LEU A 38 -6.96 3.52 -8.26
C LEU A 38 -7.02 2.53 -9.40
N GLU A 39 -5.97 2.50 -10.21
CA GLU A 39 -5.84 1.50 -11.26
C GLU A 39 -5.12 0.29 -10.69
N PRO A 40 -5.67 -0.93 -10.79
CA PRO A 40 -4.80 -2.10 -10.80
C PRO A 40 -3.94 -1.95 -12.05
N GLY A 41 -2.76 -1.31 -11.91
CA GLY A 41 -2.01 -0.81 -13.05
C GLY A 41 -1.74 -1.88 -14.11
N VAL A 42 -1.32 -1.45 -15.30
CA VAL A 42 -0.89 -2.36 -16.37
C VAL A 42 0.18 -3.37 -15.87
N LEU A 43 0.95 -3.01 -14.84
CA LEU A 43 1.87 -3.90 -14.12
C LEU A 43 1.19 -4.87 -13.15
N GLY A 44 0.03 -4.55 -12.59
CA GLY A 44 -0.83 -5.49 -11.87
C GLY A 44 -1.39 -6.56 -12.81
N LEU A 45 -1.82 -6.18 -14.02
CA LEU A 45 -2.29 -7.14 -15.05
C LEU A 45 -1.14 -7.99 -15.64
N LEU A 46 0.00 -7.39 -15.96
CA LEU A 46 1.21 -8.14 -16.37
C LEU A 46 1.81 -8.95 -15.22
N GLY A 47 1.67 -8.51 -13.97
CA GLY A 47 2.03 -9.25 -12.77
C GLY A 47 1.12 -10.46 -12.53
N HIS A 48 -0.18 -10.32 -12.79
CA HIS A 48 -1.14 -11.44 -12.80
C HIS A 48 -0.81 -12.48 -13.87
N LEU A 49 -0.33 -12.06 -15.05
CA LEU A 49 0.16 -12.97 -16.10
C LEU A 49 1.57 -13.52 -15.79
N ALA A 50 2.45 -12.74 -15.16
CA ALA A 50 3.76 -13.19 -14.70
C ALA A 50 3.68 -14.10 -13.47
N ARG A 51 2.55 -14.13 -12.75
CA ARG A 51 2.28 -15.07 -11.66
C ARG A 51 2.38 -16.53 -12.12
N SER A 52 2.15 -16.77 -13.41
CA SER A 52 2.29 -18.08 -14.07
C SER A 52 3.74 -18.44 -14.42
N GLY A 53 4.72 -17.53 -14.28
CA GLY A 53 6.11 -17.77 -14.70
C GLY A 53 7.22 -17.22 -13.79
N ARG A 54 6.93 -16.41 -12.77
CA ARG A 54 7.93 -15.65 -12.01
C ARG A 54 7.83 -15.85 -10.48
N GLN A 55 7.71 -17.10 -10.03
CA GLN A 55 8.02 -17.49 -8.65
C GLN A 55 9.52 -17.30 -8.29
N TRP A 56 10.33 -16.62 -9.11
CA TRP A 56 11.70 -17.07 -9.35
C TRP A 56 12.86 -16.10 -9.07
N TRP A 57 12.72 -14.95 -8.37
CA TRP A 57 13.99 -14.28 -7.94
C TRP A 57 14.13 -13.41 -6.68
N SER A 58 13.13 -12.91 -5.94
CA SER A 58 13.50 -12.12 -4.73
C SER A 58 12.43 -11.96 -3.66
N GLY A 59 11.94 -13.10 -3.14
CA GLY A 59 11.46 -13.24 -1.76
C GLY A 59 10.26 -12.36 -1.35
N ARG A 60 9.06 -12.93 -1.52
CA ARG A 60 7.75 -12.49 -1.00
C ARG A 60 7.14 -11.26 -1.70
N GLU A 61 6.36 -11.57 -2.73
CA GLU A 61 5.38 -10.67 -3.35
C GLU A 61 4.07 -10.71 -2.53
N VAL A 62 3.44 -9.55 -2.40
CA VAL A 62 2.53 -9.18 -1.32
C VAL A 62 1.18 -8.71 -1.90
N ALA A 63 0.12 -8.81 -1.10
CA ALA A 63 -1.26 -8.42 -1.37
C ALA A 63 -1.45 -7.24 -2.32
N ALA A 64 -2.17 -7.50 -3.42
CA ALA A 64 -2.66 -6.47 -4.31
C ALA A 64 -4.12 -6.16 -3.95
N ALA A 65 -4.37 -4.95 -3.45
CA ALA A 65 -5.72 -4.41 -3.31
C ALA A 65 -5.82 -3.20 -4.24
N ALA A 66 -6.65 -3.28 -5.30
CA ALA A 66 -7.01 -2.17 -6.19
C ALA A 66 -5.88 -1.15 -6.45
N GLY A 67 -4.78 -1.54 -7.11
CA GLY A 67 -3.67 -0.62 -7.43
C GLY A 67 -2.63 -0.40 -6.35
N VAL A 68 -2.79 -0.98 -5.17
CA VAL A 68 -1.81 -0.90 -4.08
C VAL A 68 -1.00 -2.17 -3.94
N ARG A 69 0.32 -2.02 -3.80
CA ARG A 69 1.26 -3.11 -3.48
C ARG A 69 2.05 -2.74 -2.23
N VAL A 70 2.08 -3.64 -1.27
CA VAL A 70 2.92 -3.51 -0.07
C VAL A 70 4.21 -4.32 -0.30
N ARG A 71 5.35 -3.95 0.28
CA ARG A 71 6.56 -4.77 0.21
C ARG A 71 7.35 -4.64 1.50
N HIS A 72 7.74 -5.80 2.03
CA HIS A 72 8.67 -5.92 3.14
C HIS A 72 10.07 -6.28 2.63
N SER A 73 11.11 -5.58 3.08
CA SER A 73 12.50 -5.96 2.82
C SER A 73 13.44 -5.42 3.88
N GLY A 74 14.15 -6.30 4.59
CA GLY A 74 15.16 -5.88 5.57
C GLY A 74 14.61 -5.04 6.73
N GLY A 75 13.35 -5.26 7.13
CA GLY A 75 12.66 -4.47 8.15
C GLY A 75 11.96 -3.22 7.62
N TRP A 76 12.10 -2.91 6.32
CA TRP A 76 11.40 -1.77 5.71
C TRP A 76 10.05 -2.15 5.13
N LEU A 77 9.07 -1.29 5.35
CA LEU A 77 7.72 -1.32 4.79
C LEU A 77 7.61 -0.26 3.68
N LYS A 78 7.49 -0.71 2.43
CA LYS A 78 7.24 0.16 1.28
C LYS A 78 5.82 -0.06 0.76
N VAL A 79 5.13 1.04 0.46
CA VAL A 79 3.82 1.03 -0.17
C VAL A 79 3.93 1.66 -1.55
N HIS A 80 3.38 1.00 -2.55
CA HIS A 80 3.30 1.51 -3.91
C HIS A 80 1.84 1.65 -4.30
N VAL A 81 1.48 2.80 -4.89
CA VAL A 81 0.10 3.14 -5.27
C VAL A 81 0.09 3.53 -6.74
N ASP A 82 -0.68 2.80 -7.55
CA ASP A 82 -0.99 3.10 -8.93
C ASP A 82 -2.34 3.84 -8.98
N LEU A 83 -2.40 5.03 -9.59
CA LEU A 83 -3.61 5.84 -9.63
C LEU A 83 -3.77 6.66 -10.91
N ALA A 84 -5.00 7.10 -11.16
CA ALA A 84 -5.34 8.13 -12.13
C ALA A 84 -5.68 9.46 -11.43
N VAL A 85 -5.29 10.57 -12.05
CA VAL A 85 -5.56 11.92 -11.53
C VAL A 85 -6.71 12.56 -12.30
N ALA A 86 -7.65 13.16 -11.57
CA ALA A 86 -8.79 13.87 -12.15
C ALA A 86 -8.35 15.15 -12.87
N ALA A 87 -9.12 15.58 -13.87
CA ALA A 87 -8.85 16.80 -14.60
C ALA A 87 -8.81 18.04 -13.69
N GLY A 88 -7.98 19.02 -14.03
CA GLY A 88 -7.84 20.28 -13.28
C GLY A 88 -7.02 20.19 -12.00
N TRP A 89 -6.50 19.00 -11.65
CA TRP A 89 -5.59 18.81 -10.52
C TRP A 89 -4.13 18.69 -10.97
N HIS A 90 -3.21 19.22 -10.15
CA HIS A 90 -1.79 19.11 -10.43
C HIS A 90 -1.24 17.76 -9.95
N ALA A 91 -0.86 16.90 -10.88
CA ALA A 91 -0.40 15.52 -10.63
C ALA A 91 0.65 15.40 -9.51
N GLY A 92 1.64 16.31 -9.50
CA GLY A 92 2.68 16.31 -8.46
C GLY A 92 2.15 16.65 -7.06
N GLU A 93 1.15 17.53 -6.95
CA GLU A 93 0.55 17.91 -5.67
C GLU A 93 -0.35 16.80 -5.13
N VAL A 94 -1.14 16.17 -6.01
CA VAL A 94 -1.95 14.99 -5.70
C VAL A 94 -1.06 13.85 -5.24
N GLY A 95 0.03 13.55 -5.97
CA GLY A 95 0.99 12.51 -5.59
C GLY A 95 1.58 12.72 -4.20
N GLN A 96 2.02 13.95 -3.88
CA GLN A 96 2.51 14.28 -2.54
C GLN A 96 1.43 14.17 -1.46
N ALA A 97 0.20 14.58 -1.77
CA ALA A 97 -0.92 14.46 -0.84
C ALA A 97 -1.24 12.99 -0.55
N VAL A 98 -1.24 12.11 -1.56
CA VAL A 98 -1.37 10.66 -1.41
C VAL A 98 -0.26 10.07 -0.56
N GLN A 99 1.00 10.42 -0.82
CA GLN A 99 2.13 9.96 -0.01
C GLN A 99 1.95 10.27 1.48
N ARG A 100 1.58 11.51 1.81
CA ARG A 100 1.33 11.93 3.19
C ARG A 100 0.12 11.22 3.80
N ALA A 101 -0.99 11.14 3.07
CA ALA A 101 -2.23 10.53 3.56
C ALA A 101 -2.07 9.03 3.83
N VAL A 102 -1.44 8.30 2.92
CA VAL A 102 -1.17 6.87 3.05
C VAL A 102 -0.24 6.59 4.22
N GLY A 103 0.91 7.29 4.28
CA GLY A 103 1.87 7.10 5.37
C GLY A 103 1.23 7.33 6.74
N ARG A 104 0.49 8.44 6.88
CA ARG A 104 -0.24 8.76 8.11
C ARG A 104 -1.28 7.69 8.46
N MET A 105 -2.19 7.37 7.54
CA MET A 105 -3.31 6.49 7.82
C MET A 105 -2.86 5.05 8.14
N VAL A 106 -1.85 4.54 7.43
CA VAL A 106 -1.30 3.21 7.72
C VAL A 106 -0.72 3.17 9.14
N THR A 107 0.06 4.18 9.53
CA THR A 107 0.60 4.25 10.90
C THR A 107 -0.51 4.38 11.95
N GLU A 108 -1.49 5.25 11.72
CA GLU A 108 -2.61 5.46 12.65
C GLU A 108 -3.49 4.21 12.83
N GLN A 109 -3.78 3.49 11.76
CA GLN A 109 -4.73 2.36 11.80
C GLN A 109 -4.09 0.99 12.04
N THR A 110 -2.80 0.82 11.70
CA THR A 110 -2.12 -0.48 11.80
C THR A 110 -0.97 -0.50 12.79
N GLY A 111 -0.52 0.67 13.28
CA GLY A 111 0.69 0.79 14.09
C GLY A 111 2.00 0.64 13.31
N MET A 112 1.94 0.34 12.01
CA MET A 112 3.12 0.13 11.17
C MET A 112 3.66 1.45 10.61
N VAL A 113 4.97 1.65 10.71
CA VAL A 113 5.64 2.80 10.09
C VAL A 113 5.97 2.48 8.64
N VAL A 114 5.51 3.33 7.71
CA VAL A 114 5.81 3.19 6.28
C VAL A 114 7.09 3.98 5.96
N ASP A 115 8.15 3.29 5.57
CA ASP A 115 9.43 3.92 5.24
C ASP A 115 9.38 4.69 3.92
N ALA A 116 8.55 4.24 2.97
CA ALA A 116 8.38 4.91 1.70
C ALA A 116 7.01 4.65 1.08
N VAL A 117 6.38 5.73 0.59
CA VAL A 117 5.22 5.65 -0.30
C VAL A 117 5.64 6.12 -1.70
N SER A 118 5.56 5.21 -2.67
CA SER A 118 5.78 5.51 -4.08
C SER A 118 4.43 5.62 -4.79
N VAL A 119 4.24 6.68 -5.57
CA VAL A 119 3.00 6.89 -6.33
C VAL A 119 3.34 6.87 -7.82
N ALA A 120 2.66 6.02 -8.57
CA ALA A 120 2.69 6.00 -10.02
C ALA A 120 1.37 6.55 -10.55
N ILE A 121 1.45 7.64 -11.33
CA ILE A 121 0.30 8.23 -12.00
C ILE A 121 0.26 7.62 -13.40
N LEU A 122 -0.74 6.78 -13.65
CA LEU A 122 -0.85 6.00 -14.88
C LEU A 122 -1.70 6.70 -15.93
N ASP A 123 -2.66 7.50 -15.50
CA ASP A 123 -3.57 8.23 -16.37
C ASP A 123 -3.95 9.60 -15.78
N MET A 124 -4.43 10.50 -16.64
CA MET A 124 -5.01 11.78 -16.26
C MET A 124 -6.31 11.98 -17.03
N GLU A 125 -7.42 12.18 -16.31
CA GLU A 125 -8.70 12.42 -16.95
C GLU A 125 -8.64 13.70 -17.81
N PRO A 126 -9.22 13.70 -19.02
CA PRO A 126 -9.27 14.87 -19.85
C PRO A 126 -10.17 15.94 -19.21
N GLY A 127 -9.73 17.20 -19.21
CA GLY A 127 -10.58 18.31 -18.81
C GLY A 127 -11.72 18.53 -19.80
N GLU A 128 -12.89 18.95 -19.30
CA GLU A 128 -13.94 19.47 -20.17
C GLU A 128 -13.46 20.80 -20.79
N LEU A 129 -13.58 20.90 -22.13
CA LEU A 129 -13.16 22.04 -22.94
C LEU A 129 -14.21 23.16 -22.94
#